data_AF-A0AAQ2UFD1-F1
#
_entry.id   AF-A0AAQ2UFD1-F1
#
_cell.length_a   1.000
_cell.length_b   1.000
_cell.length_c   1.000
_cell.angle_alpha   90.00
_cell.angle_beta   90.00
_cell.angle_gamma   90.00
#
_symmetry.space_group_name_H-M   'P 1'
#
loop_
_entity.id
_entity.type
_entity.pdbx_description
1 polymer ?
#
loop_
_entity_poly.entity_id
_entity_poly.type
_entity_poly.pdbx_seq_one_letter_code
_entity_poly.pdbx_strand_id
1 'polypeptide(L)'
;MGVDMKVKAIYDSEIGNITRSEKNWKDVLKVAGQLYRYEFDNIVMVTAQRPPEKSTLMADYDTWKKVGRYVKRGAKGCAIFPSRALNPRMRYIFDWIGYN
;
A
#
# COMPACT_ATOMS: atom_id res chain seq x y z
N MET A 1 9.26 6.81 -19.48
CA MET A 1 8.16 5.87 -19.16
C MET A 1 7.35 6.47 -18.01
N GLY A 2 6.08 6.81 -18.23
CA GLY A 2 5.24 7.52 -17.25
C GLY A 2 4.88 6.68 -16.02
N VAL A 3 4.46 7.33 -14.93
CA VAL A 3 4.03 6.68 -13.69
C VAL A 3 2.92 5.65 -13.96
N ASP A 4 1.92 6.03 -14.74
CA ASP A 4 0.79 5.18 -15.15
C ASP A 4 1.26 3.84 -15.77
N MET A 5 2.36 3.88 -16.53
CA MET A 5 2.89 2.71 -17.23
C MET A 5 3.63 1.75 -16.29
N LYS A 6 4.26 2.28 -15.23
CA LYS A 6 4.91 1.45 -14.18
C LYS A 6 3.88 0.77 -13.29
N VAL A 7 2.83 1.50 -12.90
CA VAL A 7 1.72 0.97 -12.10
C VAL A 7 1.06 -0.17 -12.84
N LYS A 8 0.73 0.04 -14.12
CA LYS A 8 0.11 -0.98 -14.96
C LYS A 8 0.98 -2.23 -15.08
N ALA A 9 2.29 -2.09 -15.31
CA ALA A 9 3.19 -3.24 -15.43
C ALA A 9 3.26 -4.08 -14.14
N ILE A 10 3.32 -3.44 -12.97
CA ILE A 10 3.32 -4.12 -11.67
C ILE A 10 1.96 -4.80 -11.42
N TYR A 11 0.88 -4.09 -11.73
CA TYR A 11 -0.48 -4.64 -11.61
C TYR A 11 -0.63 -5.91 -12.44
N ASP A 12 -0.32 -5.83 -13.74
CA ASP A 12 -0.46 -6.95 -14.68
C ASP A 12 0.38 -8.16 -14.23
N SER A 13 1.56 -7.95 -13.64
CA SER A 13 2.38 -9.06 -13.10
C SER A 13 1.83 -9.65 -11.81
N GLU A 14 1.25 -8.84 -10.93
CA GLU A 14 0.83 -9.27 -9.59
C GLU A 14 -0.58 -9.87 -9.55
N ILE A 15 -1.46 -9.49 -10.48
CA ILE A 15 -2.83 -10.05 -10.54
C ILE A 15 -2.82 -11.57 -10.63
N GLY A 16 -1.94 -12.15 -11.44
CA GLY A 16 -1.81 -13.59 -11.57
C GLY A 16 -1.26 -14.29 -10.31
N ASN A 17 -0.54 -13.57 -9.45
CA ASN A 17 -0.03 -14.09 -8.19
C ASN A 17 -1.10 -14.03 -7.09
N ILE A 18 -1.81 -12.91 -6.96
CA ILE A 18 -2.78 -12.71 -5.89
C ILE A 18 -4.02 -13.59 -6.05
N THR A 19 -4.39 -13.93 -7.30
CA THR A 19 -5.55 -14.78 -7.60
C THR A 19 -5.22 -16.28 -7.60
N ARG A 20 -3.94 -16.65 -7.45
CA ARG A 20 -3.48 -18.05 -7.56
C ARG A 20 -3.93 -18.96 -6.41
N SER A 21 -4.23 -18.39 -5.24
CA SER A 21 -4.67 -19.18 -4.09
C SER A 21 -5.65 -18.40 -3.22
N GLU A 22 -6.49 -19.13 -2.50
CA GLU A 22 -7.40 -18.56 -1.51
C GLU A 22 -6.65 -17.74 -0.45
N LYS A 23 -5.46 -18.21 -0.03
CA LYS A 23 -4.62 -17.49 0.94
C LYS A 23 -4.20 -16.13 0.39
N ASN A 24 -3.69 -16.07 -0.84
CA ASN A 24 -3.25 -14.83 -1.46
C ASN A 24 -4.41 -13.84 -1.64
N TRP A 25 -5.60 -14.36 -1.96
CA TRP A 25 -6.78 -13.52 -2.07
C TRP A 25 -7.24 -12.95 -0.72
N LYS A 26 -7.24 -13.76 0.33
CA LYS A 26 -7.53 -13.30 1.71
C LYS A 26 -6.52 -12.25 2.18
N ASP A 27 -5.26 -12.40 1.79
CA ASP A 27 -4.18 -11.46 2.07
C ASP A 27 -4.48 -10.07 1.46
N VAL A 28 -4.97 -10.03 0.20
CA VAL A 28 -5.42 -8.79 -0.45
C VAL A 28 -6.64 -8.19 0.26
N LEU A 29 -7.63 -9.00 0.62
CA LEU A 29 -8.84 -8.52 1.30
C LEU A 29 -8.53 -7.91 2.67
N LYS A 30 -7.54 -8.46 3.40
CA LYS A 30 -7.06 -7.88 4.66
C LYS A 30 -6.48 -6.48 4.45
N VAL A 31 -5.64 -6.29 3.43
CA VAL A 31 -5.08 -4.97 3.08
C VAL A 31 -6.17 -4.03 2.59
N ALA A 32 -7.15 -4.51 1.83
CA ALA A 32 -8.27 -3.72 1.35
C ALA A 32 -9.11 -3.15 2.50
N GLY A 33 -9.31 -3.92 3.58
CA GLY A 33 -9.97 -3.43 4.80
C GLY A 33 -9.19 -2.31 5.50
N GLN A 34 -7.86 -2.34 5.46
CA GLN A 34 -7.00 -1.30 6.04
C GLN A 34 -6.93 -0.05 5.15
N LEU A 35 -6.94 -0.23 3.84
CA LEU A 35 -6.77 0.82 2.83
C LEU A 35 -8.06 1.13 2.07
N TYR A 36 -9.22 1.08 2.73
CA TYR A 36 -10.54 1.23 2.12
C TYR A 36 -10.77 2.56 1.36
N ARG A 37 -9.93 3.58 1.60
CA ARG A 37 -9.96 4.88 0.91
C ARG A 37 -9.01 4.97 -0.28
N TYR A 38 -8.22 3.94 -0.53
CA TYR A 38 -7.26 3.87 -1.61
C TYR A 38 -7.83 3.08 -2.78
N GLU A 39 -7.36 3.39 -3.97
CA GLU A 39 -7.71 2.66 -5.19
C GLU A 39 -7.19 1.23 -5.13
N PHE A 40 -7.91 0.32 -5.80
CA PHE A 40 -7.58 -1.10 -5.79
C PHE A 40 -6.16 -1.40 -6.28
N ASP A 41 -5.67 -0.66 -7.28
CA ASP A 41 -4.30 -0.82 -7.79
C ASP A 41 -3.27 -0.57 -6.68
N ASN A 42 -3.51 0.41 -5.81
CA ASN A 42 -2.65 0.69 -4.67
C ASN A 42 -2.73 -0.40 -3.60
N ILE A 43 -3.90 -1.02 -3.41
CA ILE A 43 -4.06 -2.18 -2.52
C ILE A 43 -3.22 -3.36 -3.03
N VAL A 44 -3.29 -3.67 -4.33
CA VAL A 44 -2.48 -4.72 -4.96
C VAL A 44 -0.99 -4.43 -4.81
N MET A 45 -0.57 -3.20 -5.08
CA MET A 45 0.83 -2.78 -4.94
C MET A 45 1.35 -2.90 -3.51
N VAL A 46 0.55 -2.56 -2.51
CA VAL A 46 0.95 -2.69 -1.10
C VAL A 46 1.07 -4.15 -0.71
N THR A 47 0.12 -4.99 -1.14
CA THR A 47 0.15 -6.44 -0.94
C THR A 47 1.42 -7.07 -1.53
N ALA A 48 1.83 -6.63 -2.73
CA ALA A 48 3.05 -7.12 -3.39
C ALA A 48 4.35 -6.70 -2.67
N GLN A 49 4.37 -5.53 -2.03
CA GLN A 49 5.57 -4.99 -1.37
C GLN A 49 5.73 -5.46 0.08
N ARG A 50 4.65 -5.84 0.77
CA ARG A 50 4.68 -6.17 2.19
C ARG A 50 3.69 -7.29 2.54
N PRO A 51 4.15 -8.33 3.26
CA PRO A 51 3.25 -9.35 3.79
C PRO A 51 2.18 -8.73 4.71
N PRO A 52 0.90 -9.07 4.57
CA PRO A 52 -0.17 -8.47 5.36
C PRO A 52 -0.16 -8.91 6.83
N GLU A 53 0.58 -9.95 7.18
CA GLU A 53 0.86 -10.33 8.56
C GLU A 53 1.68 -9.27 9.31
N LYS A 54 2.46 -8.46 8.59
CA LYS A 54 3.29 -7.39 9.14
C LYS A 54 2.65 -6.01 9.07
N SER A 55 1.38 -5.90 8.69
CA SER A 55 0.71 -4.60 8.50
C SER A 55 -0.51 -4.53 9.42
N THR A 56 -0.53 -3.54 10.32
CA THR A 56 -1.65 -3.34 11.26
C THR A 56 -2.56 -2.24 10.77
N LEU A 57 -1.99 -1.08 10.43
CA LEU A 57 -2.69 0.07 9.87
C LEU A 57 -1.69 0.80 8.98
N MET A 58 -2.08 1.10 7.75
CA MET A 58 -1.21 1.73 6.76
C MET A 58 -1.78 3.11 6.40
N ALA A 59 -0.97 4.16 6.48
CA ALA A 59 -1.37 5.50 6.08
C ALA A 59 -0.16 6.34 5.65
N ASP A 60 -0.41 7.44 4.93
CA ASP A 60 0.63 8.41 4.63
C ASP A 60 1.10 9.16 5.90
N TYR A 61 2.25 9.81 5.80
CA TYR A 61 2.87 10.51 6.93
C TYR A 61 1.95 11.60 7.52
N ASP A 62 1.27 12.36 6.67
CA ASP A 62 0.40 13.46 7.10
C ASP A 62 -0.84 12.95 7.84
N THR A 63 -1.37 11.80 7.43
CA THR A 63 -2.48 11.13 8.12
C THR A 63 -2.05 10.67 9.50
N TRP A 64 -0.85 10.12 9.66
CA TRP A 64 -0.32 9.79 10.99
C TRP A 64 -0.15 11.02 11.87
N LYS A 65 0.38 12.12 11.30
CA LYS A 65 0.56 13.37 12.03
C LYS A 65 -0.76 13.94 12.56
N LYS A 66 -1.85 13.82 11.79
CA LYS A 66 -3.20 14.27 12.20
C LYS A 66 -3.72 13.56 13.46
N VAL A 67 -3.31 12.32 13.71
CA VAL A 67 -3.69 11.54 14.90
C VAL A 67 -2.59 11.52 15.98
N GLY A 68 -1.64 12.46 15.92
CA GLY A 68 -0.56 12.59 16.91
C GLY A 68 0.47 11.47 16.85
N ARG A 69 0.60 10.78 15.71
CA ARG A 69 1.57 9.70 15.49
C ARG A 69 2.63 10.15 14.49
N TYR A 70 3.85 9.64 14.65
CA TYR A 70 4.98 9.99 13.79
C TYR A 70 5.66 8.73 13.27
N VAL A 71 6.01 8.74 11.99
CA VAL A 71 6.83 7.70 11.38
C VAL A 71 8.27 7.85 11.87
N LYS A 72 8.84 6.78 12.42
CA LYS A 72 10.23 6.77 12.91
C LYS A 72 11.21 6.93 11.76
N ARG A 73 12.33 7.61 12.01
CA ARG A 73 13.45 7.69 11.06
C ARG A 73 13.93 6.27 10.73
N GLY A 74 14.11 5.99 9.44
CA GLY A 74 14.53 4.66 8.96
C GLY A 74 13.39 3.65 8.75
N ALA A 75 12.13 4.02 9.01
CA ALA A 75 10.99 3.18 8.68
C ALA A 75 10.89 2.94 7.17
N LYS A 76 10.66 1.68 6.78
CA LYS A 76 10.44 1.29 5.38
C LYS A 76 8.95 1.40 5.05
N GLY A 77 8.60 2.34 4.18
CA GLY A 77 7.24 2.50 3.66
C GLY A 77 6.99 1.64 2.41
N CYS A 78 5.71 1.47 2.08
CA CYS A 78 5.26 0.88 0.82
C CYS A 78 4.96 2.00 -0.17
N ALA A 79 5.46 1.86 -1.40
CA ALA A 79 5.20 2.80 -2.47
C ALA A 79 3.77 2.65 -2.98
N ILE A 80 3.09 3.77 -3.20
CA ILE A 80 1.78 3.86 -3.85
C ILE A 80 1.82 4.92 -4.94
N PHE A 81 0.91 4.82 -5.89
CA PHE A 81 0.75 5.73 -7.01
C PHE A 81 -0.72 6.11 -7.10
N PRO A 82 -1.14 7.16 -6.36
CA PRO A 82 -2.51 7.61 -6.42
C PRO A 82 -2.84 8.16 -7.82
N SER A 83 -4.08 8.02 -8.25
CA SER A 83 -4.53 8.53 -9.55
C SER A 83 -4.30 10.03 -9.72
N ARG A 84 -4.41 10.49 -10.96
CA ARG A 84 -4.21 11.89 -11.36
C ARG A 84 -5.01 12.90 -10.54
N ALA A 85 -6.16 12.50 -9.99
CA ALA A 85 -6.97 13.34 -9.12
C ALA A 85 -6.26 13.78 -7.82
N LEU A 86 -5.24 13.03 -7.38
CA LEU A 86 -4.56 13.19 -6.09
C LEU A 86 -3.07 13.56 -6.21
N ASN A 87 -2.66 14.08 -7.39
CA ASN A 87 -1.27 14.32 -7.80
C ASN A 87 -0.51 13.00 -8.07
N PRO A 88 -0.23 12.65 -9.34
CA PRO A 88 0.20 11.31 -9.79
C PRO A 88 1.67 10.99 -9.48
N ARG A 89 2.20 11.52 -8.38
CA ARG A 89 3.57 11.24 -7.94
C ARG A 89 3.55 10.01 -7.04
N MET A 90 4.65 9.25 -7.11
CA MET A 90 4.90 8.18 -6.14
C MET A 90 4.85 8.75 -4.72
N ARG A 91 4.04 8.14 -3.87
CA ARG A 91 3.96 8.44 -2.44
C ARG A 91 4.30 7.18 -1.64
N TYR A 92 4.53 7.36 -0.35
CA TYR A 92 4.81 6.27 0.56
C TYR A 92 3.79 6.27 1.69
N ILE A 93 3.28 5.08 1.98
CA ILE A 93 2.49 4.82 3.18
C ILE A 93 3.31 3.97 4.14
N PHE A 94 3.05 4.16 5.42
CA PHE A 94 3.82 3.53 6.49
C PHE A 94 2.87 2.78 7.40
N ASP A 95 3.33 1.61 7.82
CA ASP A 95 2.70 0.88 8.90
C ASP A 95 2.88 1.64 10.21
N TRP A 96 1.89 1.54 11.07
CA TRP A 96 2.07 1.92 12.46
C TRP A 96 3.03 0.94 13.14
N ILE A 97 4.30 1.31 13.23
CA ILE A 97 5.27 0.58 14.05
C ILE A 97 5.12 1.05 15.50
N GLY A 98 4.17 0.44 16.21
CA GLY A 98 4.09 0.51 17.66
C GLY A 98 5.15 -0.40 18.29
N TYR A 99 6.32 0.15 18.61
CA TYR A 99 7.21 -0.42 19.64
C TYR A 99 7.85 0.73 20.42
N ASN A 100 7.49 0.84 21.70
CA ASN A 100 8.46 1.15 22.75
C ASN A 100 9.06 -0.19 23.19
#